data_AF-A0A1H3JRV9-F1
#
_entry.id   AF-A0A1H3JRV9-F1
#
_cell.length_a   1.000
_cell.length_b   1.000
_cell.length_c   1.000
_cell.angle_alpha   90.00
_cell.angle_beta   90.00
_cell.angle_gamma   90.00
#
_symmetry.space_group_name_H-M   'P 1'
#
loop_
_entity.id
_entity.type
_entity.pdbx_description
1 polymer ?
#
loop_
_entity_poly.entity_id
_entity_poly.type
_entity_poly.pdbx_seq_one_letter_code
_entity_poly.pdbx_strand_id
1 'polypeptide(L)'
;MKSNINWNHLMKASKTYGIIFPACLDMDEVDFAGRHLGRSTYESYLHGSDFSRVHSLKWKHIETAENIGGILYPPPFDIENADFTKRDISKSDFSRVGYLSWEMMRTATEIWGIRYPKKFQIENLDWDGRFIAGSDFSKVEHLRWKHLEAVWGLTDLVYPETFDIEKADFNDKNISGSDLSHVRKLKWNQMAKTEFLFRIIFPETFDIENADFNEDRMGKPRDLTDCDFRNVSSLDWIQMKDAAEHSGIKYPESFDVKSADFTGKDISRSDFSLVQELSWEDIMWAEDASGIIFPSTFDPASIESEGKNFSGNDFSQVKGLRWKHIKDARYLAGIVFPEDFDIENADFTGIDLRFSDFSRVEKLEWDHIKVAGKDLRGIIYPNGMDMSGADFAGREIGGSDFSGVKGLEWRQLIKQTGWKKMLGIKKSMRGIIYPPDIDMKRVDFEGYDVSYSDFSHFK
;
A
#
# COMPACT_ATOMS: atom_id res chain seq x y z
N MET A 1 -23.89 20.36 8.00
CA MET A 1 -23.15 20.95 9.14
C MET A 1 -21.92 21.62 8.56
N LYS A 2 -21.47 22.77 9.09
CA LYS A 2 -20.19 23.33 8.65
C LYS A 2 -19.07 22.44 9.21
N SER A 3 -18.13 22.07 8.35
CA SER A 3 -17.03 21.17 8.73
C SER A 3 -16.27 21.74 9.94
N ASN A 4 -15.69 20.87 10.76
CA ASN A 4 -14.82 21.28 11.87
C ASN A 4 -13.43 21.78 11.39
N ILE A 5 -13.22 21.93 10.09
CA ILE A 5 -11.96 22.38 9.47
C ILE A 5 -12.22 23.65 8.64
N ASN A 6 -11.25 24.57 8.65
CA ASN A 6 -11.18 25.62 7.65
C ASN A 6 -10.30 25.15 6.49
N TRP A 7 -10.91 24.73 5.38
CA TRP A 7 -10.17 24.19 4.23
C TRP A 7 -9.21 25.20 3.60
N ASN A 8 -9.53 26.50 3.67
CA ASN A 8 -8.60 27.55 3.23
C ASN A 8 -7.34 27.62 4.10
N HIS A 9 -7.41 27.25 5.38
CA HIS A 9 -6.21 27.15 6.22
C HIS A 9 -5.38 25.92 5.86
N LEU A 10 -6.02 24.78 5.59
CA LEU A 10 -5.31 23.58 5.13
C LEU A 10 -4.53 23.86 3.84
N MET A 11 -5.12 24.64 2.93
CA MET A 11 -4.49 25.06 1.68
C MET A 11 -3.32 26.03 1.84
N LYS A 12 -3.04 26.53 3.04
CA LYS A 12 -1.81 27.29 3.37
C LYS A 12 -0.67 26.40 3.88
N ALA A 13 -0.91 25.11 4.05
CA ALA A 13 0.15 24.19 4.46
C ALA A 13 1.28 24.19 3.43
N SER A 14 2.50 23.95 3.92
CA SER A 14 3.69 23.91 3.06
C SER A 14 3.65 22.76 2.05
N LYS A 15 2.93 21.67 2.38
CA LYS A 15 2.76 20.48 1.55
C LYS A 15 1.41 19.82 1.84
N THR A 16 0.66 19.46 0.79
CA THR A 16 -0.73 18.95 0.87
C THR A 16 -1.02 17.77 -0.06
N TYR A 17 -0.02 17.09 -0.60
CA TYR A 17 -0.25 15.98 -1.55
C TYR A 17 -0.68 14.69 -0.85
N GLY A 18 -1.48 13.86 -1.50
CA GLY A 18 -1.90 12.55 -0.99
C GLY A 18 -3.00 12.61 0.07
N ILE A 19 -3.68 13.74 0.23
CA ILE A 19 -4.69 13.93 1.27
C ILE A 19 -5.94 13.10 0.94
N ILE A 20 -6.51 12.44 1.97
CA ILE A 20 -7.82 11.83 1.88
C ILE A 20 -8.87 12.83 2.38
N PHE A 21 -9.70 13.33 1.48
CA PHE A 21 -10.69 14.37 1.80
C PHE A 21 -12.02 13.76 2.30
N PRO A 22 -12.70 14.43 3.24
CA PRO A 22 -14.02 14.01 3.71
C PRO A 22 -15.11 14.37 2.71
N ALA A 23 -16.25 13.69 2.84
CA ALA A 23 -17.44 13.97 2.04
C ALA A 23 -18.01 15.38 2.24
N CYS A 24 -17.70 16.03 3.37
CA CYS A 24 -18.18 17.38 3.71
C CYS A 24 -17.34 18.52 3.10
N LEU A 25 -16.31 18.22 2.30
CA LEU A 25 -15.56 19.23 1.56
C LEU A 25 -16.44 19.88 0.48
N ASP A 26 -16.57 21.20 0.54
CA ASP A 26 -17.18 21.99 -0.52
C ASP A 26 -16.10 22.45 -1.51
N MET A 27 -16.18 21.99 -2.76
CA MET A 27 -15.20 22.33 -3.78
C MET A 27 -15.35 23.76 -4.29
N ASP A 28 -16.52 24.40 -4.11
CA ASP A 28 -16.69 25.81 -4.48
C ASP A 28 -15.95 26.75 -3.49
N GLU A 29 -15.52 26.23 -2.32
CA GLU A 29 -14.70 26.98 -1.35
C GLU A 29 -13.18 26.87 -1.61
N VAL A 30 -12.75 26.08 -2.60
CA VAL A 30 -11.34 25.76 -2.87
C VAL A 30 -10.95 26.14 -4.30
N ASP A 31 -9.95 27.01 -4.44
CA ASP A 31 -9.41 27.41 -5.74
C ASP A 31 -8.14 26.63 -6.12
N PHE A 32 -8.16 25.91 -7.24
CA PHE A 32 -7.00 25.16 -7.79
C PHE A 32 -6.26 25.87 -8.92
N ALA A 33 -6.64 27.10 -9.29
CA ALA A 33 -5.98 27.81 -10.38
C ALA A 33 -4.46 27.92 -10.13
N GLY A 34 -3.67 27.52 -11.14
CA GLY A 34 -2.20 27.53 -11.07
C GLY A 34 -1.59 26.49 -10.15
N ARG A 35 -2.37 25.53 -9.60
CA ARG A 35 -1.85 24.47 -8.73
C ARG A 35 -1.53 23.22 -9.53
N HIS A 36 -0.41 22.58 -9.20
CA HIS A 36 -0.09 21.24 -9.72
C HIS A 36 -0.78 20.17 -8.87
N LEU A 37 -1.70 19.39 -9.46
CA LEU A 37 -2.34 18.25 -8.79
C LEU A 37 -1.58 16.93 -9.01
N GLY A 38 -0.42 16.94 -9.68
CA GLY A 38 0.40 15.75 -9.93
C GLY A 38 1.91 15.97 -9.86
N ARG A 39 2.69 15.13 -10.55
CA ARG A 39 4.12 14.87 -10.33
C ARG A 39 5.04 15.81 -11.12
N SER A 40 5.16 17.09 -10.73
CA SER A 40 6.26 17.96 -11.21
C SER A 40 7.22 18.35 -10.06
N THR A 41 8.44 18.74 -10.43
CA THR A 41 9.64 18.69 -9.57
C THR A 41 9.75 19.73 -8.47
N TYR A 42 8.81 20.67 -8.30
CA TYR A 42 8.96 21.70 -7.27
C TYR A 42 7.77 21.97 -6.37
N GLU A 43 6.49 21.84 -6.79
CA GLU A 43 5.36 22.15 -5.88
C GLU A 43 4.10 21.34 -6.22
N SER A 44 4.03 20.07 -5.79
CA SER A 44 2.82 19.25 -5.93
C SER A 44 1.88 19.48 -4.75
N TYR A 45 0.72 20.09 -5.02
CA TYR A 45 -0.25 20.41 -3.96
C TYR A 45 -1.24 19.27 -3.71
N LEU A 46 -1.52 18.35 -4.65
CA LEU A 46 -2.56 17.31 -4.46
C LEU A 46 -2.30 15.95 -5.14
N HIS A 47 -1.04 15.64 -5.46
CA HIS A 47 -0.72 14.36 -6.08
C HIS A 47 -1.12 13.17 -5.20
N GLY A 48 -1.90 12.23 -5.74
CA GLY A 48 -2.37 11.06 -5.00
C GLY A 48 -3.52 11.34 -4.04
N SER A 49 -4.13 12.53 -4.09
CA SER A 49 -5.24 12.87 -3.21
C SER A 49 -6.52 12.12 -3.58
N ASP A 50 -7.24 11.70 -2.55
CA ASP A 50 -8.49 10.95 -2.66
C ASP A 50 -9.70 11.89 -2.55
N PHE A 51 -10.38 12.10 -3.68
CA PHE A 51 -11.64 12.83 -3.79
C PHE A 51 -12.85 11.92 -3.94
N SER A 52 -12.72 10.60 -3.75
CA SER A 52 -13.79 9.62 -3.97
C SER A 52 -15.09 9.90 -3.22
N ARG A 53 -14.98 10.62 -2.09
CA ARG A 53 -16.08 11.00 -1.20
C ARG A 53 -16.65 12.39 -1.49
N VAL A 54 -15.97 13.20 -2.30
CA VAL A 54 -16.27 14.62 -2.51
C VAL A 54 -17.20 14.80 -3.71
N HIS A 55 -18.49 14.49 -3.54
CA HIS A 55 -19.48 14.50 -4.63
C HIS A 55 -19.70 15.87 -5.31
N SER A 56 -19.28 16.96 -4.65
CA SER A 56 -19.25 18.31 -5.18
C SER A 56 -18.16 18.50 -6.25
N LEU A 57 -17.14 17.64 -6.34
CA LEU A 57 -16.11 17.74 -7.39
C LEU A 57 -16.70 17.55 -8.80
N LYS A 58 -16.27 18.41 -9.72
CA LYS A 58 -16.66 18.48 -11.14
C LYS A 58 -15.44 18.86 -11.97
N TRP A 59 -15.48 18.59 -13.27
CA TRP A 59 -14.41 18.97 -14.20
C TRP A 59 -14.05 20.46 -14.11
N LYS A 60 -15.05 21.36 -14.04
CA LYS A 60 -14.84 22.82 -13.89
C LYS A 60 -13.92 23.21 -12.73
N HIS A 61 -13.82 22.39 -11.68
CA HIS A 61 -12.97 22.66 -10.53
C HIS A 61 -11.49 22.37 -10.80
N ILE A 62 -11.20 21.45 -11.72
CA ILE A 62 -9.82 20.99 -12.01
C ILE A 62 -9.39 21.26 -13.45
N GLU A 63 -10.26 21.82 -14.30
CA GLU A 63 -9.99 22.07 -15.71
C GLU A 63 -8.83 23.04 -15.95
N THR A 64 -8.52 23.90 -14.99
CA THR A 64 -7.39 24.85 -15.04
C THR A 64 -6.10 24.28 -14.44
N ALA A 65 -6.13 23.06 -13.89
CA ALA A 65 -4.94 22.42 -13.35
C ALA A 65 -4.04 21.89 -14.48
N GLU A 66 -2.74 22.15 -14.37
CA GLU A 66 -1.74 21.73 -15.35
C GLU A 66 -1.47 20.21 -15.32
N ASN A 67 -1.69 19.57 -14.17
CA ASN A 67 -1.48 18.15 -13.97
C ASN A 67 -2.62 17.62 -13.10
N ILE A 68 -3.26 16.52 -13.50
CA ILE A 68 -4.38 15.86 -12.81
C ILE A 68 -4.09 14.39 -12.49
N GLY A 69 -2.82 13.98 -12.53
CA GLY A 69 -2.37 12.62 -12.29
C GLY A 69 -2.45 12.21 -10.81
N GLY A 70 -2.93 10.99 -10.58
CA GLY A 70 -3.06 10.39 -9.25
C GLY A 70 -4.37 10.72 -8.54
N ILE A 71 -5.35 11.30 -9.23
CA ILE A 71 -6.65 11.64 -8.64
C ILE A 71 -7.54 10.40 -8.60
N LEU A 72 -8.16 10.17 -7.44
CA LEU A 72 -9.29 9.25 -7.30
C LEU A 72 -10.60 10.04 -7.37
N TYR A 73 -11.34 9.89 -8.48
CA TYR A 73 -12.55 10.67 -8.77
C TYR A 73 -13.81 10.14 -8.02
N PRO A 74 -14.75 11.01 -7.61
CA PRO A 74 -16.01 10.60 -7.00
C PRO A 74 -17.02 10.07 -8.03
N PRO A 75 -17.89 9.11 -7.69
CA PRO A 75 -19.00 8.74 -8.54
C PRO A 75 -20.22 9.68 -8.34
N PRO A 76 -20.95 10.08 -9.40
CA PRO A 76 -20.51 10.14 -10.80
C PRO A 76 -19.62 11.37 -11.04
N PHE A 77 -18.54 11.19 -11.81
CA PHE A 77 -17.72 12.30 -12.30
C PHE A 77 -17.85 12.37 -13.82
N ASP A 78 -18.31 13.52 -14.29
CA ASP A 78 -18.57 13.77 -15.71
C ASP A 78 -17.36 14.42 -16.37
N ILE A 79 -16.94 13.84 -17.49
CA ILE A 79 -15.80 14.27 -18.31
C ILE A 79 -16.18 14.51 -19.77
N GLU A 80 -17.47 14.67 -20.10
CA GLU A 80 -17.98 14.78 -21.48
C GLU A 80 -17.26 15.86 -22.33
N ASN A 81 -16.60 16.83 -21.69
CA ASN A 81 -15.82 17.89 -22.35
C ASN A 81 -14.39 18.03 -21.78
N ALA A 82 -13.85 16.97 -21.19
CA ALA A 82 -12.49 17.00 -20.66
C ALA A 82 -11.47 17.05 -21.81
N ASP A 83 -10.55 18.02 -21.75
CA ASP A 83 -9.40 18.11 -22.64
C ASP A 83 -8.14 17.67 -21.92
N PHE A 84 -7.65 16.47 -22.22
CA PHE A 84 -6.40 15.94 -21.65
C PHE A 84 -5.15 16.33 -22.45
N THR A 85 -5.27 17.18 -23.47
CA THR A 85 -4.15 17.59 -24.31
C THR A 85 -3.04 18.19 -23.46
N LYS A 86 -1.84 17.61 -23.57
CA LYS A 86 -0.63 18.01 -22.83
C LYS A 86 -0.76 17.93 -21.30
N ARG A 87 -1.71 17.15 -20.79
CA ARG A 87 -1.84 16.90 -19.35
C ARG A 87 -1.24 15.55 -18.98
N ASP A 88 -0.63 15.49 -17.82
CA ASP A 88 -0.32 14.23 -17.14
C ASP A 88 -1.59 13.74 -16.43
N ILE A 89 -2.06 12.57 -16.85
CA ILE A 89 -3.21 11.89 -16.26
C ILE A 89 -2.81 10.59 -15.56
N SER A 90 -1.51 10.29 -15.48
CA SER A 90 -0.98 9.04 -14.92
C SER A 90 -1.50 8.77 -13.50
N LYS A 91 -1.60 7.50 -13.11
CA LYS A 91 -2.04 7.05 -11.78
C LYS A 91 -3.47 7.42 -11.39
N SER A 92 -4.26 7.99 -12.30
CA SER A 92 -5.62 8.41 -11.98
C SER A 92 -6.59 7.23 -12.00
N ASP A 93 -7.56 7.22 -11.08
CA ASP A 93 -8.62 6.21 -11.03
C ASP A 93 -9.88 6.70 -11.75
N PHE A 94 -9.96 6.42 -13.06
CA PHE A 94 -11.14 6.69 -13.88
C PHE A 94 -12.21 5.59 -13.79
N SER A 95 -12.10 4.61 -12.89
CA SER A 95 -13.01 3.45 -12.87
C SER A 95 -14.47 3.80 -12.56
N ARG A 96 -14.71 5.03 -12.09
CA ARG A 96 -16.01 5.61 -11.71
C ARG A 96 -16.48 6.70 -12.67
N VAL A 97 -15.73 6.94 -13.74
CA VAL A 97 -15.96 8.00 -14.70
C VAL A 97 -16.75 7.47 -15.89
N GLY A 98 -17.73 8.26 -16.37
CA GLY A 98 -18.50 7.94 -17.57
C GLY A 98 -17.75 8.35 -18.84
N TYR A 99 -17.95 7.61 -19.93
CA TYR A 99 -17.55 8.01 -21.30
C TYR A 99 -16.04 8.19 -21.58
N LEU A 100 -15.15 7.59 -20.76
CA LEU A 100 -13.72 7.61 -21.07
C LEU A 100 -13.41 6.78 -22.34
N SER A 101 -12.65 7.37 -23.25
CA SER A 101 -12.18 6.71 -24.48
C SER A 101 -10.70 6.92 -24.73
N TRP A 102 -10.11 6.03 -25.53
CA TRP A 102 -8.74 6.20 -26.01
C TRP A 102 -8.51 7.55 -26.72
N GLU A 103 -9.47 7.98 -27.54
CA GLU A 103 -9.39 9.25 -28.29
C GLU A 103 -9.25 10.46 -27.37
N MET A 104 -9.90 10.45 -26.21
CA MET A 104 -9.76 11.54 -25.22
C MET A 104 -8.36 11.55 -24.60
N MET A 105 -7.79 10.38 -24.33
CA MET A 105 -6.55 10.24 -23.57
C MET A 105 -5.29 10.30 -24.44
N ARG A 106 -5.36 9.98 -25.74
CA ARG A 106 -4.16 9.83 -26.58
C ARG A 106 -3.32 11.10 -26.73
N THR A 107 -3.88 12.28 -26.44
CA THR A 107 -3.17 13.57 -26.47
C THR A 107 -2.55 13.96 -25.12
N ALA A 108 -2.75 13.15 -24.08
CA ALA A 108 -2.08 13.30 -22.79
C ALA A 108 -0.58 13.04 -22.91
N THR A 109 0.19 13.68 -22.04
CA THR A 109 1.65 13.51 -21.97
C THR A 109 2.02 12.18 -21.32
N GLU A 110 1.26 11.74 -20.32
CA GLU A 110 1.55 10.56 -19.49
C GLU A 110 0.26 9.74 -19.25
N ILE A 111 0.29 8.44 -19.56
CA ILE A 111 -0.90 7.54 -19.58
C ILE A 111 -0.62 6.16 -18.97
N TRP A 112 0.06 6.13 -17.84
CA TRP A 112 0.39 4.90 -17.10
C TRP A 112 -0.28 4.90 -15.72
N GLY A 113 -0.39 3.75 -15.06
CA GLY A 113 -0.99 3.66 -13.72
C GLY A 113 -2.51 3.87 -13.69
N ILE A 114 -3.19 3.83 -14.84
CA ILE A 114 -4.59 4.24 -14.93
C ILE A 114 -5.51 3.10 -14.50
N ARG A 115 -6.52 3.42 -13.68
CA ARG A 115 -7.66 2.51 -13.47
C ARG A 115 -8.78 2.83 -14.45
N TYR A 116 -9.07 1.91 -15.37
CA TYR A 116 -10.04 2.16 -16.43
C TYR A 116 -11.49 1.83 -16.02
N PRO A 117 -12.49 2.58 -16.53
CA PRO A 117 -13.89 2.23 -16.33
C PRO A 117 -14.29 1.01 -17.16
N LYS A 118 -15.37 0.35 -16.74
CA LYS A 118 -15.90 -0.84 -17.41
C LYS A 118 -16.17 -0.63 -18.91
N LYS A 119 -16.74 0.54 -19.25
CA LYS A 119 -17.10 0.94 -20.62
C LYS A 119 -15.99 1.76 -21.30
N PHE A 120 -14.72 1.53 -20.95
CA PHE A 120 -13.61 2.18 -21.62
C PHE A 120 -13.61 1.79 -23.11
N GLN A 121 -13.67 2.80 -23.96
CA GLN A 121 -13.70 2.66 -25.41
C GLN A 121 -12.29 2.40 -25.93
N ILE A 122 -12.04 1.16 -26.36
CA ILE A 122 -10.75 0.65 -26.87
C ILE A 122 -10.68 0.63 -28.39
N GLU A 123 -11.61 1.28 -29.09
CA GLU A 123 -11.57 1.42 -30.53
C GLU A 123 -10.29 2.16 -30.94
N ASN A 124 -9.54 1.58 -31.88
CA ASN A 124 -8.25 2.11 -32.36
C ASN A 124 -7.18 2.28 -31.26
N LEU A 125 -7.25 1.46 -30.20
CA LEU A 125 -6.23 1.45 -29.16
C LEU A 125 -4.85 1.16 -29.79
N ASP A 126 -3.94 2.11 -29.60
CA ASP A 126 -2.57 2.04 -30.12
C ASP A 126 -1.59 2.52 -29.04
N TRP A 127 -0.89 1.57 -28.45
CA TRP A 127 0.09 1.84 -27.40
C TRP A 127 1.49 2.10 -27.95
N ASP A 128 1.68 2.24 -29.25
CA ASP A 128 3.02 2.43 -29.81
C ASP A 128 3.72 3.65 -29.17
N GLY A 129 4.92 3.42 -28.67
CA GLY A 129 5.70 4.39 -27.91
C GLY A 129 5.11 4.85 -26.57
N ARG A 130 4.06 4.18 -26.03
CA ARG A 130 3.42 4.54 -24.76
C ARG A 130 3.82 3.62 -23.62
N PHE A 131 4.05 4.22 -22.47
CA PHE A 131 4.25 3.50 -21.21
C PHE A 131 2.89 3.30 -20.55
N ILE A 132 2.53 2.05 -20.25
CA ILE A 132 1.23 1.69 -19.64
C ILE A 132 1.36 0.99 -18.29
N ALA A 133 2.56 0.89 -17.73
CA ALA A 133 2.79 0.14 -16.51
C ALA A 133 1.89 0.62 -15.36
N GLY A 134 1.45 -0.30 -14.50
CA GLY A 134 0.59 0.01 -13.36
C GLY A 134 -0.89 0.16 -13.72
N SER A 135 -1.27 -0.06 -14.98
CA SER A 135 -2.64 0.13 -15.43
C SER A 135 -3.55 -1.02 -15.01
N ASP A 136 -4.71 -0.68 -14.45
CA ASP A 136 -5.74 -1.63 -14.06
C ASP A 136 -6.85 -1.69 -15.13
N PHE A 137 -6.82 -2.79 -15.90
CA PHE A 137 -7.81 -3.13 -16.91
C PHE A 137 -8.84 -4.15 -16.42
N SER A 138 -8.89 -4.49 -15.13
CA SER A 138 -9.75 -5.56 -14.57
C SER A 138 -11.21 -5.46 -14.98
N LYS A 139 -11.71 -4.24 -15.20
CA LYS A 139 -13.09 -3.95 -15.59
C LYS A 139 -13.30 -3.78 -17.10
N VAL A 140 -12.23 -3.60 -17.88
CA VAL A 140 -12.33 -3.24 -19.30
C VAL A 140 -12.86 -4.41 -20.11
N GLU A 141 -14.00 -4.19 -20.75
CA GLU A 141 -14.59 -5.19 -21.64
C GLU A 141 -13.80 -5.26 -22.95
N HIS A 142 -13.76 -6.45 -23.56
CA HIS A 142 -13.16 -6.67 -24.88
C HIS A 142 -11.65 -6.41 -25.01
N LEU A 143 -10.91 -6.19 -23.91
CA LEU A 143 -9.46 -6.22 -23.94
C LEU A 143 -8.97 -7.64 -24.33
N ARG A 144 -7.96 -7.71 -25.18
CA ARG A 144 -7.48 -8.94 -25.85
C ARG A 144 -5.98 -8.82 -26.07
N TRP A 145 -5.29 -9.95 -26.24
CA TRP A 145 -3.85 -10.00 -26.48
C TRP A 145 -3.38 -9.10 -27.63
N LYS A 146 -4.10 -9.07 -28.75
CA LYS A 146 -3.78 -8.22 -29.90
C LYS A 146 -3.66 -6.72 -29.57
N HIS A 147 -4.29 -6.27 -28.48
CA HIS A 147 -4.22 -4.89 -28.04
C HIS A 147 -2.94 -4.60 -27.25
N LEU A 148 -2.24 -5.62 -26.74
CA LEU A 148 -1.04 -5.51 -25.91
C LEU A 148 0.20 -6.15 -26.55
N GLU A 149 0.04 -6.92 -27.64
CA GLU A 149 1.10 -7.73 -28.24
C GLU A 149 2.35 -6.93 -28.65
N ALA A 150 2.17 -5.67 -29.08
CA ALA A 150 3.26 -4.78 -29.47
C ALA A 150 3.97 -4.13 -28.25
N VAL A 151 3.35 -4.14 -27.07
CA VAL A 151 3.90 -3.52 -25.87
C VAL A 151 4.94 -4.46 -25.26
N TRP A 152 6.16 -3.96 -25.05
CA TRP A 152 7.21 -4.72 -24.37
C TRP A 152 7.06 -4.69 -22.84
N GLY A 153 6.78 -3.51 -22.28
CA GLY A 153 6.60 -3.28 -20.85
C GLY A 153 5.17 -3.48 -20.40
N LEU A 154 4.85 -4.69 -19.96
CA LEU A 154 3.57 -5.11 -19.40
C LEU A 154 3.64 -5.19 -17.86
N THR A 155 4.44 -4.33 -17.24
CA THR A 155 4.70 -4.30 -15.80
C THR A 155 3.50 -3.76 -15.02
N ASP A 156 3.22 -4.34 -13.85
CA ASP A 156 2.16 -3.90 -12.92
C ASP A 156 0.76 -3.81 -13.57
N LEU A 157 0.46 -4.64 -14.58
CA LEU A 157 -0.86 -4.63 -15.23
C LEU A 157 -1.87 -5.53 -14.52
N VAL A 158 -3.11 -5.07 -14.38
CA VAL A 158 -4.24 -5.91 -13.94
C VAL A 158 -5.09 -6.29 -15.13
N TYR A 159 -5.26 -7.58 -15.38
CA TYR A 159 -5.97 -8.08 -16.56
C TYR A 159 -7.45 -8.36 -16.23
N PRO A 160 -8.39 -8.12 -17.17
CA PRO A 160 -9.79 -8.51 -16.97
C PRO A 160 -9.97 -10.02 -17.10
N GLU A 161 -10.97 -10.58 -16.41
CA GLU A 161 -11.31 -12.01 -16.53
C GLU A 161 -11.60 -12.45 -17.97
N THR A 162 -12.09 -11.52 -18.81
CA THR A 162 -12.40 -11.81 -20.22
C THR A 162 -11.20 -11.74 -21.17
N PHE A 163 -9.99 -11.47 -20.66
CA PHE A 163 -8.77 -11.42 -21.47
C PHE A 163 -8.48 -12.78 -22.10
N ASP A 164 -8.17 -12.83 -23.39
CA ASP A 164 -7.90 -14.10 -24.10
C ASP A 164 -6.47 -14.60 -23.86
N ILE A 165 -6.18 -14.88 -22.58
CA ILE A 165 -4.87 -15.28 -22.07
C ILE A 165 -4.30 -16.49 -22.81
N GLU A 166 -5.11 -17.43 -23.29
CA GLU A 166 -4.64 -18.60 -24.05
C GLU A 166 -3.88 -18.23 -25.35
N LYS A 167 -4.06 -17.01 -25.86
CA LYS A 167 -3.31 -16.48 -27.02
C LYS A 167 -2.12 -15.61 -26.65
N ALA A 168 -1.98 -15.26 -25.37
CA ALA A 168 -0.92 -14.39 -24.92
C ALA A 168 0.44 -15.10 -24.97
N ASP A 169 1.45 -14.36 -25.41
CA ASP A 169 2.85 -14.79 -25.37
C ASP A 169 3.65 -13.74 -24.61
N PHE A 170 3.92 -14.02 -23.34
CA PHE A 170 4.71 -13.15 -22.48
C PHE A 170 6.21 -13.40 -22.59
N ASN A 171 6.65 -14.37 -23.40
CA ASN A 171 8.07 -14.57 -23.63
C ASN A 171 8.68 -13.27 -24.19
N ASP A 172 9.86 -12.91 -23.70
CA ASP A 172 10.54 -11.64 -24.02
C ASP A 172 9.79 -10.36 -23.62
N LYS A 173 8.73 -10.47 -22.82
CA LYS A 173 8.04 -9.33 -22.21
C LYS A 173 8.52 -9.13 -20.77
N ASN A 174 8.45 -7.88 -20.32
CA ASN A 174 8.53 -7.56 -18.91
C ASN A 174 7.10 -7.56 -18.33
N ILE A 175 6.77 -8.58 -17.53
CA ILE A 175 5.45 -8.70 -16.88
C ILE A 175 5.51 -8.50 -15.36
N SER A 176 6.66 -8.11 -14.79
CA SER A 176 6.80 -8.02 -13.34
C SER A 176 5.72 -7.16 -12.70
N GLY A 177 5.24 -7.55 -11.52
CA GLY A 177 4.13 -6.84 -10.87
C GLY A 177 2.74 -7.10 -11.42
N SER A 178 2.60 -7.83 -12.54
CA SER A 178 1.30 -8.08 -13.14
C SER A 178 0.38 -8.91 -12.24
N ASP A 179 -0.88 -8.50 -12.19
CA ASP A 179 -1.97 -9.24 -11.57
C ASP A 179 -2.70 -10.09 -12.62
N LEU A 180 -2.34 -11.38 -12.63
CA LEU A 180 -2.94 -12.40 -13.48
C LEU A 180 -4.03 -13.19 -12.72
N SER A 181 -4.43 -12.78 -11.52
CA SER A 181 -5.38 -13.54 -10.68
C SER A 181 -6.75 -13.74 -11.32
N HIS A 182 -7.16 -12.82 -12.21
CA HIS A 182 -8.45 -12.87 -12.89
C HIS A 182 -8.48 -13.73 -14.14
N VAL A 183 -7.33 -14.05 -14.74
CA VAL A 183 -7.29 -14.82 -15.99
C VAL A 183 -7.39 -16.32 -15.70
N ARG A 184 -7.73 -17.12 -16.72
CA ARG A 184 -7.92 -18.56 -16.57
C ARG A 184 -7.05 -19.37 -17.51
N LYS A 185 -6.52 -20.50 -17.03
CA LYS A 185 -5.70 -21.44 -17.81
C LYS A 185 -4.39 -20.84 -18.34
N LEU A 186 -3.78 -19.95 -17.56
CA LEU A 186 -2.41 -19.51 -17.81
C LEU A 186 -1.49 -20.73 -17.71
N LYS A 187 -0.59 -20.89 -18.68
CA LYS A 187 0.39 -21.98 -18.70
C LYS A 187 1.81 -21.47 -18.58
N TRP A 188 2.66 -22.26 -17.93
CA TRP A 188 4.08 -21.92 -17.76
C TRP A 188 4.78 -21.57 -19.07
N ASN A 189 4.53 -22.31 -20.16
CA ASN A 189 5.20 -22.09 -21.46
C ASN A 189 4.93 -20.70 -22.08
N GLN A 190 3.87 -20.01 -21.66
CA GLN A 190 3.56 -18.65 -22.10
C GLN A 190 4.45 -17.60 -21.43
N MET A 191 5.12 -17.95 -20.34
CA MET A 191 5.92 -17.02 -19.53
C MET A 191 7.30 -17.57 -19.13
N ALA A 192 7.65 -18.80 -19.53
CA ALA A 192 8.90 -19.46 -19.14
C ALA A 192 10.17 -18.67 -19.54
N LYS A 193 10.11 -17.83 -20.58
CA LYS A 193 11.23 -16.99 -21.05
C LYS A 193 10.99 -15.50 -20.83
N THR A 194 10.08 -15.15 -19.92
CA THR A 194 9.95 -13.76 -19.45
C THR A 194 11.26 -13.28 -18.84
N GLU A 195 11.52 -11.99 -19.00
CA GLU A 195 12.75 -11.37 -18.50
C GLU A 195 12.72 -11.18 -16.97
N PHE A 196 11.53 -10.88 -16.42
CA PHE A 196 11.35 -10.58 -15.01
C PHE A 196 10.09 -11.28 -14.46
N LEU A 197 10.26 -12.05 -13.37
CA LEU A 197 9.21 -12.84 -12.69
C LEU A 197 9.09 -12.52 -11.19
N PHE A 198 9.18 -11.24 -10.83
CA PHE A 198 8.91 -10.77 -9.47
C PHE A 198 7.54 -10.06 -9.41
N ARG A 199 6.91 -10.04 -8.24
CA ARG A 199 5.61 -9.39 -7.95
C ARG A 199 4.42 -9.91 -8.76
N ILE A 200 4.49 -11.10 -9.34
CA ILE A 200 3.38 -11.66 -10.11
C ILE A 200 2.31 -12.20 -9.16
N ILE A 201 1.04 -11.90 -9.43
CA ILE A 201 -0.10 -12.56 -8.77
C ILE A 201 -0.63 -13.64 -9.70
N PHE A 202 -0.46 -14.91 -9.32
CA PHE A 202 -0.83 -16.03 -10.16
C PHE A 202 -2.33 -16.38 -10.05
N PRO A 203 -2.99 -16.81 -11.15
CA PRO A 203 -4.37 -17.29 -11.11
C PRO A 203 -4.47 -18.66 -10.46
N GLU A 204 -5.66 -18.95 -9.91
CA GLU A 204 -5.98 -20.25 -9.33
C GLU A 204 -5.78 -21.41 -10.31
N THR A 205 -6.06 -21.15 -11.59
CA THR A 205 -5.97 -22.14 -12.68
C THR A 205 -4.63 -22.10 -13.41
N PHE A 206 -3.58 -21.58 -12.76
CA PHE A 206 -2.23 -21.62 -13.31
C PHE A 206 -1.72 -23.06 -13.38
N ASP A 207 -1.36 -23.50 -14.59
CA ASP A 207 -0.71 -24.78 -14.83
C ASP A 207 0.76 -24.71 -14.38
N ILE A 208 0.96 -24.98 -13.09
CA ILE A 208 2.25 -24.91 -12.40
C ILE A 208 3.04 -26.22 -12.44
N GLU A 209 2.45 -27.35 -12.86
CA GLU A 209 3.02 -28.71 -12.70
C GLU A 209 4.46 -28.82 -13.25
N ASN A 210 4.76 -28.12 -14.34
CA ASN A 210 6.06 -28.11 -14.99
C ASN A 210 6.77 -26.74 -14.91
N ALA A 211 6.35 -25.87 -13.99
CA ALA A 211 6.99 -24.59 -13.78
C ALA A 211 8.35 -24.77 -13.10
N ASP A 212 9.33 -24.01 -13.59
CA ASP A 212 10.68 -23.95 -13.03
C ASP A 212 11.04 -22.49 -12.74
N PHE A 213 10.97 -22.13 -11.46
CA PHE A 213 11.29 -20.79 -10.99
C PHE A 213 12.74 -20.65 -10.53
N ASN A 214 13.55 -21.71 -10.63
CA ASN A 214 14.93 -21.67 -10.18
C ASN A 214 15.77 -20.75 -11.06
N GLU A 215 15.76 -20.96 -12.38
CA GLU A 215 16.63 -20.26 -13.31
C GLU A 215 15.89 -19.57 -14.46
N ASP A 216 16.43 -18.42 -14.90
CA ASP A 216 16.03 -17.74 -16.11
C ASP A 216 16.55 -18.45 -17.37
N ARG A 217 16.19 -17.92 -18.54
CA ARG A 217 16.65 -18.48 -19.84
C ARG A 217 18.17 -18.44 -20.05
N MET A 218 18.90 -17.69 -19.22
CA MET A 218 20.36 -17.55 -19.23
C MET A 218 21.03 -18.43 -18.15
N GLY A 219 20.27 -19.23 -17.39
CA GLY A 219 20.78 -20.03 -16.28
C GLY A 219 21.08 -19.22 -15.02
N LYS A 220 20.52 -18.02 -14.87
CA LYS A 220 20.67 -17.20 -13.67
C LYS A 220 19.51 -17.45 -12.71
N PRO A 221 19.76 -17.51 -11.40
CA PRO A 221 18.70 -17.57 -10.40
C PRO A 221 17.62 -16.50 -10.62
N ARG A 222 16.34 -16.88 -10.61
CA ARG A 222 15.24 -15.91 -10.76
C ARG A 222 15.00 -15.13 -9.49
N ASP A 223 14.53 -13.91 -9.65
CA ASP A 223 13.96 -13.11 -8.58
C ASP A 223 12.46 -13.40 -8.47
N LEU A 224 12.03 -13.94 -7.32
CA LEU A 224 10.63 -14.22 -6.99
C LEU A 224 10.06 -13.26 -5.95
N THR A 225 10.76 -12.15 -5.69
CA THR A 225 10.38 -11.15 -4.69
C THR A 225 8.92 -10.76 -4.87
N ASP A 226 8.17 -10.79 -3.77
CA ASP A 226 6.77 -10.36 -3.67
C ASP A 226 5.78 -11.14 -4.59
N CYS A 227 6.14 -12.33 -5.11
CA CYS A 227 5.22 -13.16 -5.89
C CYS A 227 4.10 -13.76 -5.02
N ASP A 228 2.87 -13.79 -5.54
CA ASP A 228 1.68 -14.28 -4.85
C ASP A 228 1.19 -15.59 -5.46
N PHE A 229 1.49 -16.69 -4.76
CA PHE A 229 1.09 -18.05 -5.13
C PHE A 229 -0.13 -18.54 -4.35
N ARG A 230 -0.78 -17.71 -3.52
CA ARG A 230 -1.83 -18.18 -2.59
C ARG A 230 -3.01 -18.88 -3.27
N ASN A 231 -3.28 -18.53 -4.52
CA ASN A 231 -4.36 -19.15 -5.30
C ASN A 231 -3.94 -20.43 -6.01
N VAL A 232 -2.63 -20.70 -6.16
CA VAL A 232 -2.13 -21.82 -6.95
C VAL A 232 -2.34 -23.14 -6.21
N SER A 233 -2.73 -24.19 -6.94
CA SER A 233 -3.11 -25.48 -6.37
C SER A 233 -1.98 -26.28 -5.72
N SER A 234 -0.74 -26.09 -6.18
CA SER A 234 0.41 -26.86 -5.72
C SER A 234 1.71 -26.13 -6.07
N LEU A 235 2.32 -25.49 -5.08
CA LEU A 235 3.68 -24.97 -5.17
C LEU A 235 4.61 -25.91 -4.38
N ASP A 236 5.61 -26.47 -5.03
CA ASP A 236 6.62 -27.33 -4.40
C ASP A 236 7.95 -26.57 -4.23
N TRP A 237 8.64 -26.81 -3.11
CA TRP A 237 9.94 -26.20 -2.83
C TRP A 237 10.97 -26.42 -3.94
N ILE A 238 10.98 -27.59 -4.58
CA ILE A 238 11.90 -27.93 -5.67
C ILE A 238 11.77 -26.96 -6.85
N GLN A 239 10.59 -26.39 -7.07
CA GLN A 239 10.34 -25.46 -8.17
C GLN A 239 11.00 -24.10 -7.95
N MET A 240 11.42 -23.75 -6.72
CA MET A 240 11.92 -22.42 -6.37
C MET A 240 13.16 -22.40 -5.47
N LYS A 241 13.64 -23.55 -4.98
CA LYS A 241 14.74 -23.63 -3.99
C LYS A 241 16.03 -22.88 -4.39
N ASP A 242 16.33 -22.82 -5.68
CA ASP A 242 17.53 -22.20 -6.24
C ASP A 242 17.28 -20.77 -6.75
N ALA A 243 16.07 -20.22 -6.54
CA ALA A 243 15.78 -18.81 -6.79
C ALA A 243 16.68 -17.90 -5.93
N ALA A 244 16.96 -16.71 -6.47
CA ALA A 244 17.83 -15.73 -5.85
C ALA A 244 17.23 -15.16 -4.56
N GLU A 245 15.94 -14.82 -4.63
CA GLU A 245 15.23 -14.05 -3.60
C GLU A 245 13.92 -14.74 -3.25
N HIS A 246 13.66 -14.91 -1.95
CA HIS A 246 12.40 -15.48 -1.41
C HIS A 246 11.59 -14.46 -0.60
N SER A 247 12.02 -13.19 -0.57
CA SER A 247 11.35 -12.15 0.19
C SER A 247 9.96 -11.83 -0.39
N GLY A 248 8.97 -11.60 0.46
CA GLY A 248 7.64 -11.17 0.04
C GLY A 248 6.77 -12.25 -0.60
N ILE A 249 7.26 -13.49 -0.73
CA ILE A 249 6.49 -14.57 -1.34
C ILE A 249 5.26 -14.86 -0.48
N LYS A 250 4.11 -15.00 -1.13
CA LYS A 250 2.87 -15.46 -0.47
C LYS A 250 2.60 -16.90 -0.85
N TYR A 251 2.67 -17.78 0.14
CA TYR A 251 2.61 -19.23 -0.06
C TYR A 251 1.16 -19.73 -0.06
N PRO A 252 0.81 -20.70 -0.92
CA PRO A 252 -0.50 -21.36 -0.88
C PRO A 252 -0.63 -22.23 0.37
N GLU A 253 -1.88 -22.54 0.74
CA GLU A 253 -2.19 -23.46 1.84
C GLU A 253 -1.54 -24.84 1.65
N SER A 254 -1.37 -25.26 0.40
CA SER A 254 -0.77 -26.55 0.03
C SER A 254 0.75 -26.60 0.15
N PHE A 255 1.43 -25.50 0.49
CA PHE A 255 2.89 -25.45 0.54
C PHE A 255 3.41 -26.30 1.71
N ASP A 256 4.20 -27.32 1.40
CA ASP A 256 4.85 -28.16 2.41
C ASP A 256 6.10 -27.47 2.95
N VAL A 257 5.92 -26.71 4.03
CA VAL A 257 7.01 -25.99 4.70
C VAL A 257 8.05 -26.93 5.33
N LYS A 258 7.69 -28.18 5.63
CA LYS A 258 8.58 -29.15 6.29
C LYS A 258 9.65 -29.72 5.37
N SER A 259 9.44 -29.65 4.06
CA SER A 259 10.44 -30.03 3.06
C SER A 259 11.27 -28.84 2.56
N ALA A 260 10.93 -27.61 2.96
CA ALA A 260 11.66 -26.41 2.59
C ALA A 260 12.93 -26.23 3.46
N ASP A 261 13.96 -25.63 2.86
CA ASP A 261 15.18 -25.22 3.58
C ASP A 261 15.43 -23.73 3.35
N PHE A 262 15.07 -22.92 4.34
CA PHE A 262 15.27 -21.47 4.31
C PHE A 262 16.63 -21.04 4.85
N THR A 263 17.56 -21.97 5.12
CA THR A 263 18.88 -21.63 5.68
C THR A 263 19.62 -20.64 4.78
N GLY A 264 19.93 -19.46 5.33
CA GLY A 264 20.65 -18.41 4.61
C GLY A 264 19.83 -17.76 3.48
N LYS A 265 18.51 -17.96 3.43
CA LYS A 265 17.61 -17.25 2.50
C LYS A 265 17.02 -16.01 3.17
N ASP A 266 16.84 -14.94 2.41
CA ASP A 266 15.98 -13.82 2.80
C ASP A 266 14.52 -14.22 2.53
N ILE A 267 13.75 -14.40 3.62
CA ILE A 267 12.30 -14.67 3.58
C ILE A 267 11.50 -13.48 4.12
N SER A 268 12.13 -12.31 4.23
CA SER A 268 11.50 -11.14 4.81
C SER A 268 10.21 -10.78 4.05
N ARG A 269 9.20 -10.26 4.75
CA ARG A 269 7.89 -9.89 4.20
C ARG A 269 7.04 -11.05 3.65
N SER A 270 7.48 -12.30 3.80
CA SER A 270 6.74 -13.45 3.29
C SER A 270 5.42 -13.65 4.02
N ASP A 271 4.40 -14.08 3.29
CA ASP A 271 3.07 -14.38 3.82
C ASP A 271 2.90 -15.91 3.94
N PHE A 272 3.00 -16.39 5.18
CA PHE A 272 2.76 -17.77 5.56
C PHE A 272 1.37 -17.96 6.19
N SER A 273 0.46 -16.98 6.10
CA SER A 273 -0.81 -17.01 6.83
C SER A 273 -1.72 -18.21 6.51
N LEU A 274 -1.55 -18.80 5.31
CA LEU A 274 -2.27 -20.00 4.88
C LEU A 274 -1.50 -21.31 5.13
N VAL A 275 -0.20 -21.23 5.38
CA VAL A 275 0.67 -22.40 5.49
C VAL A 275 0.39 -23.15 6.79
N GLN A 276 0.25 -24.47 6.67
CA GLN A 276 -0.01 -25.33 7.81
C GLN A 276 1.29 -25.74 8.50
N GLU A 277 1.21 -25.95 9.82
CA GLU A 277 2.29 -26.53 10.64
C GLU A 277 3.62 -25.75 10.67
N LEU A 278 3.64 -24.48 10.25
CA LEU A 278 4.81 -23.61 10.39
C LEU A 278 5.23 -23.53 11.88
N SER A 279 6.49 -23.81 12.16
CA SER A 279 7.13 -23.61 13.46
C SER A 279 8.33 -22.66 13.33
N TRP A 280 8.82 -22.18 14.48
CA TRP A 280 10.03 -21.36 14.49
C TRP A 280 11.25 -22.08 13.90
N GLU A 281 11.38 -23.39 14.13
CA GLU A 281 12.50 -24.22 13.64
C GLU A 281 12.61 -24.21 12.11
N ASP A 282 11.48 -24.11 11.40
CA ASP A 282 11.45 -24.10 9.93
C ASP A 282 12.11 -22.84 9.35
N ILE A 283 12.11 -21.72 10.09
CA ILE A 283 12.54 -20.40 9.60
C ILE A 283 13.69 -19.78 10.40
N MET A 284 14.09 -20.36 11.53
CA MET A 284 15.04 -19.73 12.47
C MET A 284 16.44 -19.48 11.90
N TRP A 285 16.79 -20.17 10.79
CA TRP A 285 18.07 -20.10 10.08
C TRP A 285 18.02 -19.25 8.80
N ALA A 286 16.88 -18.62 8.51
CA ALA A 286 16.81 -17.60 7.47
C ALA A 286 17.79 -16.44 7.77
N GLU A 287 18.31 -15.83 6.72
CA GLU A 287 19.16 -14.64 6.83
C GLU A 287 18.36 -13.45 7.39
N ASP A 288 17.13 -13.26 6.88
CA ASP A 288 16.16 -12.29 7.37
C ASP A 288 14.75 -12.91 7.43
N ALA A 289 14.11 -12.79 8.58
CA ALA A 289 12.76 -13.28 8.89
C ALA A 289 11.87 -12.15 9.45
N SER A 290 12.15 -10.91 9.07
CA SER A 290 11.33 -9.73 9.39
C SER A 290 10.15 -9.59 8.44
N GLY A 291 9.08 -8.90 8.83
CA GLY A 291 7.90 -8.70 7.99
C GLY A 291 7.03 -9.94 7.76
N ILE A 292 7.27 -11.06 8.44
CA ILE A 292 6.54 -12.31 8.21
C ILE A 292 5.09 -12.18 8.69
N ILE A 293 4.14 -12.66 7.88
CA ILE A 293 2.76 -12.89 8.30
C ILE A 293 2.62 -14.34 8.75
N PHE A 294 2.39 -14.55 10.04
CA PHE A 294 2.31 -15.89 10.63
C PHE A 294 0.90 -16.51 10.50
N PRO A 295 0.79 -17.84 10.30
CA PRO A 295 -0.48 -18.52 10.29
C PRO A 295 -1.09 -18.62 11.70
N SER A 296 -2.40 -18.76 11.76
CA SER A 296 -3.13 -18.94 13.03
C SER A 296 -2.76 -20.20 13.82
N THR A 297 -2.07 -21.15 13.17
CA THR A 297 -1.58 -22.41 13.74
C THR A 297 -0.19 -22.31 14.36
N PHE A 298 0.51 -21.17 14.18
CA PHE A 298 1.86 -20.97 14.71
C PHE A 298 1.87 -20.96 16.24
N ASP A 299 2.76 -21.75 16.85
CA ASP A 299 2.93 -21.78 18.31
C ASP A 299 4.00 -20.78 18.76
N PRO A 300 3.62 -19.66 19.42
CA PRO A 300 4.57 -18.66 19.88
C PRO A 300 5.48 -19.15 21.02
N ALA A 301 5.19 -20.30 21.66
CA ALA A 301 6.07 -20.87 22.67
C ALA A 301 7.38 -21.43 22.08
N SER A 302 7.40 -21.70 20.76
CA SER A 302 8.59 -22.16 20.04
C SER A 302 9.58 -21.03 19.69
N ILE A 303 9.20 -19.76 19.89
CA ILE A 303 10.02 -18.62 19.50
C ILE A 303 11.29 -18.54 20.34
N GLU A 304 12.44 -18.49 19.65
CA GLU A 304 13.73 -18.08 20.22
C GLU A 304 14.06 -16.66 19.74
N SER A 305 13.65 -15.64 20.49
CA SER A 305 13.74 -14.24 20.04
C SER A 305 15.11 -13.59 20.21
N GLU A 306 16.02 -14.15 21.00
CA GLU A 306 17.28 -13.49 21.37
C GLU A 306 18.07 -13.01 20.14
N GLY A 307 18.27 -11.70 20.05
CA GLY A 307 19.05 -11.08 18.98
C GLY A 307 18.38 -11.08 17.59
N LYS A 308 17.17 -11.63 17.45
CA LYS A 308 16.45 -11.74 16.18
C LYS A 308 15.79 -10.42 15.75
N ASN A 309 15.55 -10.27 14.46
CA ASN A 309 14.83 -9.14 13.88
C ASN A 309 13.35 -9.51 13.68
N PHE A 310 12.45 -8.94 14.50
CA PHE A 310 10.99 -9.11 14.36
C PHE A 310 10.31 -7.87 13.79
N SER A 311 11.07 -6.98 13.16
CA SER A 311 10.48 -5.77 12.61
C SER A 311 9.43 -6.13 11.56
N GLY A 312 8.26 -5.50 11.59
CA GLY A 312 7.20 -5.72 10.62
C GLY A 312 6.43 -7.04 10.75
N ASN A 313 6.77 -7.92 11.70
CA ASN A 313 6.11 -9.23 11.81
C ASN A 313 4.62 -9.07 12.20
N ASP A 314 3.76 -9.77 11.48
CA ASP A 314 2.32 -9.81 11.72
C ASP A 314 1.95 -11.08 12.51
N PHE A 315 1.66 -10.88 13.80
CA PHE A 315 1.18 -11.91 14.71
C PHE A 315 -0.32 -11.81 14.96
N SER A 316 -1.08 -11.06 14.16
CA SER A 316 -2.52 -10.79 14.40
C SER A 316 -3.38 -12.05 14.49
N GLN A 317 -2.95 -13.14 13.85
CA GLN A 317 -3.62 -14.44 13.90
C GLN A 317 -3.05 -15.41 14.95
N VAL A 318 -1.90 -15.09 15.54
CA VAL A 318 -1.17 -15.96 16.46
C VAL A 318 -1.76 -15.84 17.87
N LYS A 319 -2.42 -16.90 18.32
CA LYS A 319 -3.00 -16.95 19.67
C LYS A 319 -1.92 -17.17 20.71
N GLY A 320 -2.07 -16.56 21.88
CA GLY A 320 -1.19 -16.83 22.99
C GLY A 320 0.15 -16.10 22.93
N LEU A 321 0.33 -15.13 22.00
CA LEU A 321 1.53 -14.30 22.00
C LEU A 321 1.60 -13.47 23.29
N ARG A 322 2.76 -13.44 23.94
CA ARG A 322 3.01 -12.71 25.19
C ARG A 322 4.33 -11.97 25.07
N TRP A 323 4.51 -10.91 25.87
CA TRP A 323 5.76 -10.14 25.89
C TRP A 323 7.01 -11.01 26.04
N LYS A 324 6.97 -12.04 26.91
CA LYS A 324 8.10 -12.97 27.12
C LYS A 324 8.59 -13.69 25.87
N HIS A 325 7.76 -13.85 24.83
CA HIS A 325 8.13 -14.54 23.61
C HIS A 325 9.00 -13.65 22.70
N ILE A 326 8.80 -12.33 22.74
CA ILE A 326 9.42 -11.38 21.78
C ILE A 326 10.38 -10.38 22.43
N LYS A 327 10.37 -10.25 23.76
CA LYS A 327 11.09 -9.18 24.50
C LYS A 327 12.62 -9.16 24.28
N ASP A 328 13.22 -10.29 23.92
CA ASP A 328 14.68 -10.42 23.77
C ASP A 328 15.11 -10.23 22.29
N ALA A 329 14.16 -9.90 21.40
CA ALA A 329 14.45 -9.53 20.02
C ALA A 329 15.25 -8.22 19.95
N ARG A 330 16.13 -8.16 18.94
CA ARG A 330 16.94 -6.98 18.65
C ARG A 330 16.10 -5.83 18.09
N TYR A 331 15.07 -6.14 17.31
CA TYR A 331 14.21 -5.14 16.67
C TYR A 331 12.74 -5.57 16.73
N LEU A 332 11.86 -4.63 17.11
CA LEU A 332 10.42 -4.84 17.37
C LEU A 332 9.51 -3.80 16.69
N ALA A 333 10.06 -2.97 15.81
CA ALA A 333 9.30 -1.93 15.13
C ALA A 333 8.33 -2.56 14.10
N GLY A 334 7.08 -2.13 14.04
CA GLY A 334 6.18 -2.55 12.97
C GLY A 334 5.43 -3.85 13.26
N ILE A 335 5.46 -4.35 14.50
CA ILE A 335 4.73 -5.56 14.86
C ILE A 335 3.22 -5.29 14.82
N VAL A 336 2.47 -6.24 14.24
CA VAL A 336 1.01 -6.32 14.37
C VAL A 336 0.69 -7.30 15.50
N PHE A 337 0.09 -6.80 16.58
CA PHE A 337 -0.21 -7.59 17.76
C PHE A 337 -1.58 -8.31 17.66
N PRO A 338 -1.71 -9.55 18.17
CA PRO A 338 -3.00 -10.23 18.26
C PRO A 338 -3.91 -9.59 19.32
N GLU A 339 -5.21 -9.85 19.19
CA GLU A 339 -6.23 -9.35 20.11
C GLU A 339 -6.01 -9.82 21.56
N ASP A 340 -5.49 -11.02 21.76
CA ASP A 340 -5.23 -11.60 23.09
C ASP A 340 -3.82 -11.29 23.64
N PHE A 341 -3.10 -10.33 23.05
CA PHE A 341 -1.78 -9.94 23.54
C PHE A 341 -1.85 -9.33 24.94
N ASP A 342 -1.12 -9.92 25.89
CA ASP A 342 -1.06 -9.43 27.27
C ASP A 342 -0.14 -8.20 27.37
N ILE A 343 -0.77 -7.02 27.41
CA ILE A 343 -0.09 -5.73 27.52
C ILE A 343 0.32 -5.37 28.94
N GLU A 344 -0.32 -5.96 29.97
CA GLU A 344 -0.14 -5.55 31.38
C GLU A 344 1.30 -5.81 31.86
N ASN A 345 1.98 -6.78 31.25
CA ASN A 345 3.35 -7.17 31.57
C ASN A 345 4.39 -6.71 30.53
N ALA A 346 3.99 -5.90 29.55
CA ALA A 346 4.89 -5.42 28.50
C ALA A 346 5.74 -4.24 29.00
N ASP A 347 7.05 -4.30 28.79
CA ASP A 347 7.96 -3.19 29.07
C ASP A 347 8.51 -2.63 27.75
N PHE A 348 7.94 -1.51 27.30
CA PHE A 348 8.39 -0.82 26.10
C PHE A 348 9.49 0.20 26.35
N THR A 349 10.14 0.22 27.52
CA THR A 349 11.15 1.23 27.86
C THR A 349 12.27 1.26 26.81
N GLY A 350 12.37 2.39 26.10
CA GLY A 350 13.38 2.59 25.05
C GLY A 350 13.20 1.73 23.79
N ILE A 351 12.14 0.93 23.70
CA ILE A 351 11.84 0.10 22.52
C ILE A 351 11.42 1.01 21.35
N ASP A 352 11.82 0.61 20.15
CA ASP A 352 11.37 1.19 18.90
C ASP A 352 10.01 0.59 18.51
N LEU A 353 8.94 1.39 18.68
CA LEU A 353 7.56 1.00 18.38
C LEU A 353 7.04 1.60 17.07
N ARG A 354 7.91 2.15 16.22
CA ARG A 354 7.48 2.76 14.96
C ARG A 354 6.70 1.74 14.13
N PHE A 355 5.61 2.19 13.51
CA PHE A 355 4.75 1.40 12.63
C PHE A 355 4.02 0.22 13.30
N SER A 356 4.13 0.05 14.62
CA SER A 356 3.45 -1.05 15.31
C SER A 356 1.93 -0.86 15.32
N ASP A 357 1.20 -1.94 15.12
CA ASP A 357 -0.26 -1.95 15.11
C ASP A 357 -0.80 -2.57 16.40
N PHE A 358 -1.39 -1.70 17.23
CA PHE A 358 -2.06 -2.06 18.47
C PHE A 358 -3.59 -1.98 18.35
N SER A 359 -4.16 -1.85 17.15
CA SER A 359 -5.59 -1.64 16.93
C SER A 359 -6.49 -2.67 17.61
N ARG A 360 -5.97 -3.88 17.82
CA ARG A 360 -6.64 -5.03 18.45
C ARG A 360 -6.30 -5.23 19.92
N VAL A 361 -5.29 -4.53 20.44
CA VAL A 361 -4.80 -4.74 21.81
C VAL A 361 -5.71 -4.00 22.79
N GLU A 362 -6.52 -4.77 23.51
CA GLU A 362 -7.35 -4.22 24.57
C GLU A 362 -6.51 -3.65 25.73
N LYS A 363 -7.07 -2.67 26.45
CA LYS A 363 -6.46 -2.03 27.63
C LYS A 363 -5.11 -1.32 27.38
N LEU A 364 -4.72 -1.09 26.13
CA LEU A 364 -3.57 -0.24 25.87
C LEU A 364 -3.86 1.18 26.35
N GLU A 365 -2.95 1.70 27.17
CA GLU A 365 -3.00 3.06 27.72
C GLU A 365 -1.76 3.85 27.32
N TRP A 366 -1.86 5.18 27.35
CA TRP A 366 -0.73 6.07 27.05
C TRP A 366 0.49 5.76 27.93
N ASP A 367 0.27 5.30 29.16
CA ASP A 367 1.33 4.96 30.11
C ASP A 367 2.23 3.81 29.66
N HIS A 368 1.71 2.88 28.86
CA HIS A 368 2.50 1.82 28.24
C HIS A 368 3.40 2.36 27.12
N ILE A 369 2.92 3.35 26.36
CA ILE A 369 3.60 3.87 25.16
C ILE A 369 4.57 5.01 25.50
N LYS A 370 4.28 5.81 26.52
CA LYS A 370 5.09 6.98 26.89
C LYS A 370 6.52 6.63 27.31
N VAL A 371 6.81 5.38 27.65
CA VAL A 371 8.17 4.93 28.01
C VAL A 371 8.99 4.47 26.80
N ALA A 372 8.35 4.30 25.65
CA ALA A 372 9.01 3.93 24.40
C ALA A 372 9.90 5.04 23.85
N GLY A 373 10.68 4.69 22.82
CA GLY A 373 11.54 5.61 22.08
C GLY A 373 10.80 6.89 21.63
N LYS A 374 11.58 7.93 21.31
CA LYS A 374 11.04 9.24 20.89
C LYS A 374 10.29 9.18 19.56
N ASP A 375 10.57 8.19 18.74
CA ASP A 375 9.96 8.03 17.44
C ASP A 375 8.75 7.09 17.54
N LEU A 376 7.55 7.66 17.47
CA LEU A 376 6.26 6.98 17.56
C LEU A 376 5.49 7.07 16.22
N ARG A 377 6.22 7.25 15.12
CA ARG A 377 5.63 7.36 13.78
C ARG A 377 4.92 6.07 13.40
N GLY A 378 3.78 6.19 12.72
CA GLY A 378 3.10 5.06 12.11
C GLY A 378 2.35 4.14 13.08
N ILE A 379 2.28 4.46 14.37
CA ILE A 379 1.55 3.62 15.33
C ILE A 379 0.06 3.66 15.02
N ILE A 380 -0.59 2.49 15.04
CA ILE A 380 -2.05 2.36 14.98
C ILE A 380 -2.56 2.12 16.40
N TYR A 381 -3.37 3.04 16.91
CA TYR A 381 -3.91 2.97 18.27
C TYR A 381 -5.26 2.24 18.32
N PRO A 382 -5.56 1.49 19.41
CA PRO A 382 -6.85 0.82 19.56
C PRO A 382 -8.03 1.78 19.67
N ASN A 383 -9.17 1.32 19.17
CA ASN A 383 -10.41 2.07 19.22
C ASN A 383 -10.84 2.32 20.67
N GLY A 384 -11.19 3.57 20.98
CA GLY A 384 -11.60 4.02 22.30
C GLY A 384 -10.46 4.37 23.26
N MET A 385 -9.19 4.22 22.86
CA MET A 385 -8.05 4.62 23.67
C MET A 385 -8.14 6.11 24.05
N ASP A 386 -8.05 6.42 25.34
CA ASP A 386 -8.09 7.79 25.84
C ASP A 386 -6.70 8.43 25.73
N MET A 387 -6.61 9.50 24.93
CA MET A 387 -5.41 10.31 24.72
C MET A 387 -5.48 11.66 25.47
N SER A 388 -6.45 11.82 26.38
CA SER A 388 -6.58 13.01 27.22
C SER A 388 -5.28 13.25 28.00
N GLY A 389 -4.61 14.38 27.72
CA GLY A 389 -3.38 14.75 28.42
C GLY A 389 -2.11 14.04 27.95
N ALA A 390 -2.17 13.18 26.92
CA ALA A 390 -0.97 12.63 26.27
C ALA A 390 0.01 13.75 25.85
N ASP A 391 1.29 13.55 26.13
CA ASP A 391 2.35 14.53 25.84
C ASP A 391 3.29 14.05 24.73
N PHE A 392 3.11 14.63 23.55
CA PHE A 392 3.96 14.38 22.39
C PHE A 392 5.18 15.31 22.31
N ALA A 393 5.48 16.13 23.33
CA ALA A 393 6.67 16.96 23.34
C ALA A 393 7.93 16.10 23.13
N GLY A 394 8.78 16.48 22.17
CA GLY A 394 9.99 15.73 21.86
C GLY A 394 9.79 14.46 21.04
N ARG A 395 8.55 14.13 20.63
CA ARG A 395 8.23 12.90 19.88
C ARG A 395 7.96 13.14 18.41
N GLU A 396 8.06 12.10 17.60
CA GLU A 396 7.61 12.06 16.20
C GLU A 396 6.38 11.17 16.06
N ILE A 397 5.33 11.67 15.40
CA ILE A 397 4.02 10.99 15.30
C ILE A 397 3.45 11.02 13.88
N GLY A 398 4.28 11.34 12.88
CA GLY A 398 3.85 11.30 11.49
C GLY A 398 3.47 9.88 11.08
N GLY A 399 2.40 9.72 10.31
CA GLY A 399 1.90 8.42 9.87
C GLY A 399 1.01 7.70 10.88
N SER A 400 0.88 8.18 12.12
CA SER A 400 0.13 7.47 13.15
C SER A 400 -1.39 7.57 12.92
N ASP A 401 -2.10 6.48 13.23
CA ASP A 401 -3.55 6.38 13.09
C ASP A 401 -4.25 6.66 14.43
N PHE A 402 -4.86 7.84 14.52
CA PHE A 402 -5.65 8.27 15.66
C PHE A 402 -7.16 8.19 15.41
N SER A 403 -7.64 7.56 14.33
CA SER A 403 -9.06 7.53 13.95
C SER A 403 -9.98 7.02 15.06
N GLY A 404 -9.50 6.10 15.89
CA GLY A 404 -10.23 5.48 16.99
C GLY A 404 -10.02 6.11 18.37
N VAL A 405 -9.09 7.04 18.55
CA VAL A 405 -8.78 7.57 19.89
C VAL A 405 -9.80 8.62 20.35
N LYS A 406 -9.85 8.87 21.65
CA LYS A 406 -10.69 9.93 22.26
C LYS A 406 -9.82 10.93 23.01
N GLY A 407 -10.34 12.15 23.23
CA GLY A 407 -9.68 13.15 24.07
C GLY A 407 -8.41 13.78 23.48
N LEU A 408 -8.11 13.48 22.21
CA LEU A 408 -6.98 14.05 21.49
C LEU A 408 -7.27 15.49 21.04
N GLU A 409 -6.37 16.41 21.37
CA GLU A 409 -6.46 17.81 21.03
C GLU A 409 -5.33 18.22 20.09
N TRP A 410 -5.62 19.14 19.15
CA TRP A 410 -4.60 19.69 18.24
C TRP A 410 -3.36 20.22 18.95
N ARG A 411 -3.53 20.85 20.12
CA ARG A 411 -2.41 21.40 20.91
C ARG A 411 -1.42 20.33 21.36
N GLN A 412 -1.85 19.08 21.56
CA GLN A 412 -0.97 17.96 21.90
C GLN A 412 -0.14 17.59 20.68
N LEU A 413 -0.76 17.47 19.51
CA LEU A 413 -0.08 17.13 18.26
C LEU A 413 1.01 18.13 17.91
N ILE A 414 0.74 19.44 18.00
CA ILE A 414 1.73 20.46 17.62
C ILE A 414 2.87 20.65 18.62
N LYS A 415 2.81 20.04 19.81
CA LYS A 415 3.94 20.03 20.76
C LYS A 415 5.07 19.12 20.28
N GLN A 416 4.82 18.25 19.31
CA GLN A 416 5.85 17.43 18.70
C GLN A 416 7.06 18.30 18.27
N THR A 417 8.26 17.78 18.49
CA THR A 417 9.50 18.39 18.02
C THR A 417 10.37 17.29 17.43
N GLY A 418 10.14 16.95 16.17
CA GLY A 418 11.03 16.05 15.44
C GLY A 418 12.40 16.71 15.14
N TRP A 419 13.40 15.87 14.91
CA TRP A 419 14.70 16.20 14.30
C TRP A 419 14.64 17.19 13.13
N LYS A 420 13.56 17.17 12.33
CA LYS A 420 13.33 18.07 11.19
C LYS A 420 13.26 19.55 11.55
N LYS A 421 13.13 19.92 12.83
CA LYS A 421 13.26 21.30 13.29
C LYS A 421 14.66 21.88 13.03
N MET A 422 15.71 21.04 12.98
CA MET A 422 17.05 21.47 12.57
C MET A 422 17.16 21.81 11.06
N LEU A 423 16.20 21.38 10.24
CA LEU A 423 16.19 21.56 8.78
C LEU A 423 15.16 22.61 8.29
N GLY A 424 14.60 23.42 9.18
CA GLY A 424 13.68 24.51 8.80
C GLY A 424 12.26 24.09 8.41
N ILE A 425 11.92 22.79 8.42
CA ILE A 425 10.53 22.33 8.25
C ILE A 425 9.79 22.55 9.57
N LYS A 426 8.79 23.45 9.55
CA LYS A 426 7.93 23.74 10.71
C LYS A 426 6.94 22.59 10.94
N LYS A 427 7.45 21.46 11.46
CA LYS A 427 6.69 20.30 11.99
C LYS A 427 5.96 19.45 10.92
N SER A 428 6.19 18.15 10.96
CA SER A 428 5.62 17.18 10.02
C SER A 428 4.36 16.56 10.63
N MET A 429 3.20 16.88 10.09
CA MET A 429 1.90 16.23 10.37
C MET A 429 1.54 15.17 9.31
N ARG A 430 2.48 14.91 8.40
CA ARG A 430 2.39 13.96 7.30
C ARG A 430 1.84 12.60 7.76
N GLY A 431 0.87 12.06 7.04
CA GLY A 431 0.38 10.69 7.18
C GLY A 431 -0.54 10.45 8.37
N ILE A 432 -0.89 11.48 9.15
CA ILE A 432 -1.76 11.30 10.31
C ILE A 432 -3.19 11.02 9.87
N ILE A 433 -3.81 9.98 10.44
CA ILE A 433 -5.25 9.75 10.37
C ILE A 433 -5.88 10.38 11.61
N TYR A 434 -6.76 11.35 11.41
CA TYR A 434 -7.31 12.15 12.50
C TYR A 434 -8.59 11.53 13.08
N PRO A 435 -8.82 11.64 14.42
CA PRO A 435 -10.09 11.23 15.00
C PRO A 435 -11.22 12.15 14.54
N PRO A 436 -12.46 11.65 14.45
CA PRO A 436 -13.61 12.41 13.94
C PRO A 436 -13.99 13.63 14.80
N ASP A 437 -13.63 13.63 16.09
CA ASP A 437 -14.04 14.60 17.10
C ASP A 437 -12.98 15.64 17.45
N ILE A 438 -11.79 15.60 16.81
CA ILE A 438 -10.75 16.62 17.02
C ILE A 438 -11.23 18.00 16.51
N ASP A 439 -11.17 19.02 17.38
CA ASP A 439 -11.52 20.39 17.01
C ASP A 439 -10.39 21.03 16.20
N MET A 440 -10.65 21.28 14.91
CA MET A 440 -9.72 21.92 13.98
C MET A 440 -10.16 23.32 13.52
N LYS A 441 -11.23 23.90 14.10
CA LYS A 441 -11.83 25.13 13.55
C LYS A 441 -10.90 26.34 13.56
N ARG A 442 -9.97 26.37 14.51
CA ARG A 442 -9.00 27.45 14.72
C ARG A 442 -7.57 27.05 14.38
N VAL A 443 -7.40 25.91 13.70
CA VAL A 443 -6.09 25.44 13.30
C VAL A 443 -5.60 26.25 12.11
N ASP A 444 -4.38 26.73 12.22
CA ASP A 444 -3.61 27.27 11.10
C ASP A 444 -2.57 26.24 10.69
N PHE A 445 -2.63 25.81 9.44
CA PHE A 445 -1.70 24.83 8.88
C PHE A 445 -0.50 25.49 8.19
N GLU A 446 -0.37 26.82 8.21
CA GLU A 446 0.75 27.52 7.58
C GLU A 446 2.11 26.98 8.05
N GLY A 447 2.92 26.53 7.08
CA GLY A 447 4.25 25.97 7.32
C GLY A 447 4.30 24.49 7.75
N TYR A 448 3.15 23.85 7.97
CA TYR A 448 3.10 22.41 8.28
C TYR A 448 3.16 21.56 6.99
N ASP A 449 3.71 20.35 7.09
CA ASP A 449 3.56 19.30 6.08
C ASP A 449 2.41 18.38 6.50
N VAL A 450 1.30 18.40 5.78
CA VAL A 450 0.08 17.58 6.02
C VAL A 450 -0.14 16.56 4.90
N SER A 451 0.92 16.25 4.14
CA SER A 451 0.82 15.31 3.03
C SER A 451 0.40 13.93 3.53
N TYR A 452 -0.38 13.18 2.76
CA TYR A 452 -0.89 11.85 3.12
C TYR A 452 -1.76 11.79 4.38
N SER A 453 -2.15 12.93 4.95
CA SER A 453 -3.07 12.94 6.08
C SER A 453 -4.49 12.54 5.66
N ASP A 454 -5.18 11.86 6.56
CA ASP A 454 -6.55 11.39 6.34
C ASP A 454 -7.54 12.19 7.18
N PHE A 455 -8.39 12.94 6.48
CA PHE A 455 -9.48 13.73 7.05
C PHE A 455 -10.86 13.10 6.78
N SER A 456 -10.92 11.86 6.31
CA SER A 456 -12.18 11.22 5.89
C SER A 456 -13.18 10.96 7.01
N HIS A 457 -12.71 10.95 8.27
CA HIS A 457 -13.54 10.77 9.45
C HIS A 457 -14.35 12.03 9.82
N PHE A 458 -14.07 13.19 9.21
CA PHE A 458 -14.81 14.43 9.45
C PHE A 458 -16.21 14.38 8.83
N LYS A 459 -17.19 14.95 9.54
CA LYS A 459 -18.61 14.98 9.16
C LYS A 459 -19.14 16.39 8.91
#